data_AF-A0A1M7IF97-F1
#
_entry.id   AF-A0A1M7IF97-F1
#
_cell.length_a   1.000
_cell.length_b   1.000
_cell.length_c   1.000
_cell.angle_alpha   90.00
_cell.angle_beta   90.00
_cell.angle_gamma   90.00
#
_symmetry.space_group_name_H-M   'P 1'
#
loop_
_entity.id
_entity.type
_entity.pdbx_description
1 polymer ?
#
loop_
_entity_poly.entity_id
_entity_poly.type
_entity_poly.pdbx_seq_one_letter_code
_entity_poly.pdbx_strand_id
1 'polypeptide(L)' 'MKNPGFISTDDIIKTYLPLGFSNFKIEGRGLGSAVNLEFLLYYLTKPEYQLTVREEIYLDSMLDLF' A
#
# COMPACT_ATOMS: atom_id res chain seq x y z
N MET A 1 -7.29 0.69 -12.20
CA MET A 1 -6.95 2.13 -12.42
C MET A 1 -6.14 2.25 -13.68
N LYS A 2 -6.44 3.20 -14.60
CA LYS A 2 -5.60 3.49 -15.79
C LYS A 2 -4.50 4.49 -15.43
N ASN A 3 -3.72 4.23 -14.38
CA ASN A 3 -2.51 5.00 -14.11
C ASN A 3 -1.31 4.11 -14.49
N PRO A 4 -0.52 4.47 -15.52
CA PRO A 4 0.62 3.66 -15.95
C PRO A 4 1.73 3.57 -14.90
N GLY A 5 1.76 4.46 -13.91
CA GLY A 5 2.72 4.42 -12.80
C GLY A 5 2.28 3.56 -11.61
N PHE A 6 1.05 3.04 -11.60
CA PHE A 6 0.59 2.15 -10.55
C PHE A 6 1.01 0.70 -10.85
N ILE A 7 1.73 0.09 -9.92
CA ILE A 7 2.14 -1.31 -9.99
C ILE A 7 1.40 -2.06 -8.87
N SER A 8 0.59 -3.07 -9.21
CA SER A 8 -0.13 -3.85 -8.20
C SER A 8 0.79 -4.83 -7.47
N THR A 9 0.37 -5.33 -6.31
CA THR A 9 1.07 -6.44 -5.63
C THR A 9 1.14 -7.69 -6.50
N ASP A 10 0.13 -7.94 -7.33
CA ASP A 10 0.12 -9.06 -8.27
C ASP A 10 1.19 -8.89 -9.35
N ASP A 11 1.33 -7.68 -9.90
CA ASP A 11 2.40 -7.37 -10.86
C ASP A 11 3.78 -7.53 -10.23
N ILE A 12 3.96 -7.05 -8.99
CA ILE A 12 5.21 -7.23 -8.25
C ILE A 12 5.55 -8.73 -8.14
N ILE A 13 4.61 -9.54 -7.66
CA ILE A 13 4.84 -10.96 -7.36
C ILE A 13 5.00 -11.80 -8.62
N LYS A 14 4.14 -11.59 -9.63
CA LYS A 14 4.06 -12.45 -10.81
C LYS A 14 4.91 -11.99 -11.99
N THR A 15 5.22 -10.70 -12.07
CA THR A 15 5.93 -10.12 -13.22
C THR A 15 7.32 -9.65 -12.83
N TYR A 16 7.44 -8.74 -11.85
CA TYR A 16 8.71 -8.06 -11.58
C TYR A 16 9.67 -8.89 -10.72
N LEU A 17 9.17 -9.59 -9.71
CA LEU A 17 10.00 -10.41 -8.83
C LEU A 17 10.70 -11.57 -9.59
N PRO A 18 10.03 -12.31 -10.49
CA PRO A 18 10.70 -13.33 -11.33
C PRO A 18 11.75 -12.75 -12.28
N LEU A 19 11.64 -11.46 -12.64
CA LEU A 19 12.63 -10.75 -13.46
C LEU A 19 13.83 -10.24 -12.64
N GLY A 20 13.86 -10.49 -11.33
CA GLY A 20 14.96 -10.11 -10.43
C GLY A 20 14.81 -8.72 -9.80
N PHE A 21 13.69 -8.03 -9.99
CA PHE A 21 13.43 -6.76 -9.31
C PHE A 21 12.91 -7.00 -7.89
N SER A 22 13.57 -6.40 -6.91
CA SER A 22 13.23 -6.53 -5.49
C SER A 22 13.10 -5.19 -4.76
N ASN A 23 13.35 -4.07 -5.43
CA ASN A 23 13.26 -2.73 -4.87
C ASN A 23 12.25 -1.90 -5.66
N PHE A 24 11.23 -1.40 -4.98
CA PHE A 24 10.17 -0.57 -5.55
C PHE A 24 10.07 0.73 -4.76
N LYS A 25 9.84 1.84 -5.46
CA LYS A 25 9.62 3.14 -4.83
C LYS A 25 8.13 3.37 -4.63
N ILE A 26 7.75 3.77 -3.42
CA ILE A 26 6.42 4.31 -3.16
C ILE A 26 6.48 5.81 -3.44
N GLU A 27 5.72 6.28 -4.43
CA GLU A 27 5.56 7.71 -4.71
C GLU A 27 4.44 8.29 -3.84
N GLY A 28 4.68 9.46 -3.26
CA GLY A 28 3.69 10.12 -2.41
C GLY A 28 4.06 11.52 -1.93
N ARG A 29 5.24 12.03 -2.32
CA ARG A 29 5.68 13.38 -1.94
C ARG A 29 4.75 14.41 -2.59
N GLY A 30 3.96 15.09 -1.75
CA GLY A 30 2.94 16.05 -2.17
C GLY A 30 1.50 15.54 -2.11
N LEU A 31 1.28 14.26 -1.78
CA LEU A 31 -0.06 13.73 -1.52
C LEU A 31 -0.46 13.95 -0.04
N GLY A 32 -1.77 14.01 0.20
CA GLY A 32 -2.32 14.10 1.55
C GLY A 32 -1.96 12.88 2.41
N SER A 33 -1.89 13.07 3.74
CA SER A 33 -1.51 12.04 4.71
C SER A 33 -2.35 10.76 4.59
N ALA A 34 -3.67 10.90 4.39
CA ALA A 34 -4.56 9.76 4.21
C ALA A 34 -4.17 8.90 2.99
N VAL A 35 -3.85 9.54 1.86
CA VAL A 35 -3.47 8.82 0.63
C VAL A 35 -2.11 8.13 0.81
N ASN A 36 -1.17 8.78 1.50
CA ASN A 36 0.11 8.15 1.82
C ASN A 36 -0.07 6.93 2.73
N LEU A 37 -0.96 7.01 3.74
CA LEU A 37 -1.29 5.88 4.60
C LEU A 37 -1.85 4.69 3.79
N GLU A 38 -2.75 4.95 2.83
CA GLU A 38 -3.28 3.88 1.97
C GLU A 38 -2.19 3.16 1.17
N PHE A 39 -1.20 3.89 0.64
CA PHE A 39 -0.08 3.26 -0.06
C PHE A 39 0.79 2.42 0.86
N LEU A 40 1.07 2.89 2.08
CA LEU A 40 1.82 2.12 3.07
C LEU A 40 1.05 0.84 3.44
N LEU A 41 -0.25 0.96 3.74
CA LEU A 41 -1.10 -0.19 4.03
C LEU A 41 -1.14 -1.20 2.89
N TYR A 42 -1.25 -0.72 1.64
CA TYR A 42 -1.29 -1.59 0.47
C TYR A 42 0.03 -2.33 0.22
N TYR A 43 1.18 -1.64 0.25
CA TYR A 43 2.46 -2.25 -0.14
C TYR A 43 3.23 -2.91 1.01
N LEU A 44 2.99 -2.50 2.27
CA LEU A 44 3.74 -3.01 3.42
C LEU A 44 2.97 -4.05 4.24
N THR A 45 1.72 -4.33 3.88
CA THR A 45 0.94 -5.43 4.43
C THR A 45 0.92 -6.60 3.47
N LYS A 46 1.06 -7.83 3.99
CA LYS A 46 0.87 -9.01 3.15
C LYS A 46 -0.54 -8.99 2.53
N PRO A 47 -0.71 -9.37 1.25
CA PRO A 47 -1.98 -9.26 0.55
C PRO A 47 -3.18 -9.87 1.30
N GLU A 48 -2.97 -11.01 1.96
CA GLU A 48 -4.00 -11.73 2.72
C GLU A 48 -4.47 -11.03 4.01
N TYR A 49 -3.76 -10.01 4.49
CA TYR A 49 -4.09 -9.27 5.72
C TYR A 49 -4.42 -7.79 5.49
N GLN A 50 -4.42 -7.31 4.23
CA GLN A 50 -4.62 -5.89 3.92
C GLN A 50 -5.91 -5.32 4.51
N LEU A 51 -7.01 -6.07 4.46
CA LEU A 51 -8.30 -5.61 5.00
C LEU A 51 -8.26 -5.53 6.52
N THR A 52 -7.84 -6.60 7.20
CA THR A 52 -7.76 -6.67 8.67
C THR A 52 -6.90 -5.56 9.24
N VAL A 53 -5.69 -5.37 8.71
CA VAL A 53 -4.77 -4.33 9.19
C VAL A 53 -5.32 -2.93 8.94
N ARG A 54 -5.93 -2.70 7.78
CA ARG A 54 -6.55 -1.40 7.47
C ARG A 54 -7.70 -1.08 8.44
N GLU A 55 -8.55 -2.05 8.74
CA GLU A 55 -9.64 -1.90 9.70
C GLU A 55 -9.11 -1.65 11.12
N GLU A 56 -8.13 -2.41 11.57
CA GLU A 56 -7.49 -2.22 12.89
C GLU A 56 -6.86 -0.83 13.02
N ILE A 57 -6.11 -0.37 12.01
CA ILE A 57 -5.50 0.98 12.03
C ILE A 57 -6.57 2.07 12.07
N TYR A 58 -7.65 1.95 11.30
CA TYR A 58 -8.70 2.97 11.34
C TYR A 58 -9.49 2.96 12.65
N LEU A 59 -9.75 1.79 13.24
CA LEU A 59 -10.39 1.68 14.55
C LEU A 59 -9.52 2.30 15.65
N ASP A 60 -8.22 2.02 15.62
CA ASP A 60 -7.24 2.60 16.56
C ASP A 60 -7.12 4.12 16.38
N SER A 61 -7.01 4.59 15.12
CA SER A 61 -6.91 6.02 14.81
C SER A 61 -8.19 6.81 15.15
N MET A 62 -9.35 6.15 15.17
CA MET A 62 -10.60 6.76 15.63
C MET A 62 -10.61 7.01 17.15
N LEU A 63 -9.80 6.26 17.93
CA LEU A 63 -9.67 6.46 19.38
C LEU A 63 -8.78 7.67 19.73
N ASP A 64 -7.88 8.08 18.83
CA ASP A 64 -7.01 9.25 19.00
C ASP A 64 -7.68 10.61 18.63
N LEU A 65 -8.92 10.57 18.12
CA LEU A 65 -9.68 11.77 17.71
C LEU A 65 -10.68 12.27 18.78
N PHE A 66 -10.68 11.68 19.99
CA PHE A 66 -11.56 12.07 21.10
C PHE A 66 -10.81 12.31 22.41
#